data_AF-A0A255TGJ7-F1
#
_entry.id   AF-A0A255TGJ7-F1
#
_cell.length_a   1.000
_cell.length_b   1.000
_cell.length_c   1.000
_cell.angle_alpha   90.00
_cell.angle_beta   90.00
_cell.angle_gamma   90.00
#
_symmetry.space_group_name_H-M   'P 1'
#
loop_
_entity.id
_entity.type
_entity.pdbx_description
1 polymer ?
#
loop_
_entity_poly.entity_id
_entity_poly.type
_entity_poly.pdbx_seq_one_letter_code
_entity_poly.pdbx_strand_id
1 'polypeptide(L)'
;MRLEFEFIQVAMGLRERLSAVPSVHEWQVLFEFCKRQSLLGIGFAAVEKLHEVGVECPADIRLQWYGYALKIERMNEKLNMQCVEITKQYEHDGLQCCILKGQGNLLNYPEGLSIRRMPGDIDVWATPIKYLIHTENTEGHGCPKADDVGERESSEFKQNLNGCPQADDGGEQELINDDRLFTHNIFSAVFIKLRKFLITDGVHTENTDGYGGPQADGGIKIAVQTGKNKVEYHGHKAIREYVRMQYRLHGIDAKPKVYYHHIEAPSMDGTEVEVHYRPAFLRSPLRNWRMQRWFEHHTDECMKNKTHLGFSMMTSSVNVVYQMCHLYTHVFEGGVGLRQLMDYYFALRVWHNDVMGCKDVQTKEMWNEGLGTPVMSKEEVMAVIRSFGMGKFAGAVMWVLNEVFGGANENDNENENGPRRTRREADGGPQADGGGEQQLSEIGQQLKEKIVFAPWMICEPNEKEGKKLLEEIMKGGNFGQYDTRDAALKKGGMMKHGIWKLKRVMRLVRSYPEEALWEPVFRVWHLGWRLMND
;
A
#
# COMPACT_ATOMS: atom_id res chain seq x y z
N MET A 1 13.39 -23.42 9.77
CA MET A 1 12.81 -22.39 8.89
C MET A 1 12.76 -22.95 7.47
N ARG A 2 11.90 -22.44 6.58
CA ARG A 2 11.86 -22.93 5.18
C ARG A 2 13.07 -22.41 4.41
N LEU A 3 13.77 -23.29 3.68
CA LEU A 3 14.99 -22.95 2.91
C LEU A 3 14.76 -21.75 1.97
N GLU A 4 13.55 -21.62 1.41
CA GLU A 4 13.14 -20.52 0.55
C GLU A 4 13.19 -19.15 1.25
N PHE A 5 12.87 -19.10 2.55
CA PHE A 5 12.92 -17.85 3.32
C PHE A 5 14.36 -17.50 3.69
N GLU A 6 15.15 -18.50 4.08
CA GLU A 6 16.59 -18.32 4.35
C GLU A 6 17.30 -17.78 3.10
N PHE A 7 16.95 -18.31 1.93
CA PHE A 7 17.49 -17.85 0.65
C PHE A 7 17.20 -16.38 0.37
N ILE A 8 15.98 -15.91 0.64
CA ILE A 8 15.64 -14.48 0.54
C ILE A 8 16.35 -13.66 1.62
N GLN A 9 16.48 -14.17 2.84
CA GLN A 9 17.24 -13.51 3.90
C GLN A 9 18.72 -13.33 3.54
N VAL A 10 19.33 -14.31 2.87
CA VAL A 10 20.69 -14.19 2.31
C VAL A 10 20.75 -13.10 1.24
N ALA A 11 19.79 -13.06 0.29
CA ALA A 11 19.71 -11.97 -0.70
C ALA A 11 19.70 -10.60 -0.02
N MET A 12 18.91 -10.47 1.05
CA MET A 12 18.75 -9.24 1.84
C MET A 12 19.94 -8.92 2.76
N GLY A 13 20.90 -9.84 2.91
CA GLY A 13 22.04 -9.67 3.83
C GLY A 13 21.64 -9.80 5.31
N LEU A 14 20.50 -10.41 5.59
CA LEU A 14 20.03 -10.70 6.96
C LEU A 14 20.59 -12.01 7.50
N ARG A 15 21.29 -12.77 6.66
CA ARG A 15 21.93 -14.03 6.97
C ARG A 15 23.10 -14.26 6.03
N GLU A 16 24.19 -14.84 6.52
CA GLU A 16 25.38 -15.13 5.70
C GLU A 16 25.28 -16.48 4.95
N ARG A 17 24.59 -17.47 5.52
CA ARG A 17 24.60 -18.87 5.01
C ARG A 17 23.23 -19.52 5.12
N LEU A 18 22.95 -20.53 4.30
CA LEU A 18 21.78 -21.39 4.46
C LEU A 18 21.99 -22.42 5.57
N SER A 19 20.90 -22.93 6.15
CA SER A 19 20.96 -24.01 7.16
C SER A 19 21.49 -25.34 6.60
N ALA A 20 21.40 -25.55 5.29
CA ALA A 20 21.97 -26.68 4.58
C ALA A 20 22.42 -26.27 3.18
N VAL A 21 23.41 -27.00 2.63
CA VAL A 21 23.84 -26.84 1.23
C VAL A 21 22.74 -27.39 0.31
N PRO A 22 22.16 -26.58 -0.61
CA PRO A 22 21.10 -27.05 -1.47
C PRO A 22 21.59 -28.11 -2.46
N SER A 23 20.86 -29.22 -2.55
CA SER A 23 20.95 -30.17 -3.64
C SER A 23 20.54 -29.55 -4.98
N VAL A 24 20.85 -30.22 -6.09
CA VAL A 24 20.44 -29.79 -7.45
C VAL A 24 18.91 -29.59 -7.53
N HIS A 25 18.14 -30.46 -6.88
CA HIS A 25 16.69 -30.33 -6.85
C HIS A 25 16.26 -29.10 -6.04
N GLU A 26 16.87 -28.85 -4.89
CA GLU A 26 16.55 -27.69 -4.06
C GLU A 26 16.89 -26.37 -4.76
N TRP A 27 17.97 -26.30 -5.53
CA TRP A 27 18.26 -25.14 -6.39
C TRP A 27 17.14 -24.86 -7.40
N GLN A 28 16.57 -25.90 -8.01
CA GLN A 28 15.44 -25.75 -8.92
C GLN A 28 14.18 -25.28 -8.18
N VAL A 29 13.94 -25.79 -6.97
CA VAL A 29 12.82 -25.35 -6.11
C VAL A 29 12.98 -23.87 -5.74
N LEU A 30 14.19 -23.42 -5.38
CA LEU A 30 14.49 -22.02 -5.07
C LEU A 30 14.25 -21.10 -6.27
N PHE A 31 14.70 -21.51 -7.47
CA PHE A 31 14.44 -20.77 -8.71
C PHE A 31 12.94 -20.64 -8.99
N GLU A 32 12.20 -21.74 -8.96
CA GLU A 32 10.75 -21.72 -9.21
C GLU A 32 9.98 -20.97 -8.13
N PHE A 33 10.41 -21.03 -6.86
CA PHE A 33 9.87 -20.20 -5.79
C PHE A 33 10.04 -18.71 -6.10
N CYS A 34 11.25 -18.27 -6.43
CA CYS A 34 11.51 -16.86 -6.76
C CYS A 34 10.76 -16.42 -8.02
N LYS A 35 10.65 -17.27 -9.04
CA LYS A 35 9.84 -17.02 -10.22
C LYS A 35 8.36 -16.84 -9.88
N ARG A 36 7.80 -17.73 -9.06
CA ARG A 36 6.39 -17.64 -8.63
C ARG A 36 6.09 -16.39 -7.80
N GLN A 37 7.07 -15.89 -7.08
CA GLN A 37 6.94 -14.71 -6.22
C GLN A 37 7.44 -13.41 -6.86
N SER A 38 7.88 -13.43 -8.11
CA SER A 38 8.48 -12.30 -8.82
C SER A 38 9.73 -11.73 -8.13
N LEU A 39 10.59 -12.62 -7.64
CA LEU A 39 11.83 -12.34 -6.90
C LEU A 39 13.09 -12.87 -7.62
N LEU A 40 13.03 -13.12 -8.93
CA LEU A 40 14.18 -13.66 -9.69
C LEU A 40 15.41 -12.75 -9.71
N GLY A 41 15.27 -11.43 -9.73
CA GLY A 41 16.47 -10.58 -9.60
C GLY A 41 17.01 -10.60 -8.17
N ILE A 42 16.12 -10.53 -7.17
CA ILE A 42 16.49 -10.56 -5.75
C ILE A 42 17.20 -11.85 -5.37
N GLY A 43 16.66 -13.01 -5.74
CA GLY A 43 17.33 -14.26 -5.42
C GLY A 43 18.65 -14.46 -6.18
N PHE A 44 18.91 -13.74 -7.28
CA PHE A 44 20.21 -13.80 -7.95
C PHE A 44 21.28 -13.20 -7.05
N ALA A 45 20.93 -12.16 -6.29
CA ALA A 45 21.80 -11.61 -5.25
C ALA A 45 22.10 -12.64 -4.15
N ALA A 46 21.17 -13.56 -3.83
CA ALA A 46 21.49 -14.69 -2.94
C ALA A 46 22.44 -15.70 -3.59
N VAL A 47 22.27 -16.00 -4.89
CA VAL A 47 23.19 -16.89 -5.63
C VAL A 47 24.62 -16.35 -5.59
N GLU A 48 24.81 -15.05 -5.83
CA GLU A 48 26.13 -14.41 -5.78
C GLU A 48 26.74 -14.46 -4.38
N LYS A 49 25.99 -14.06 -3.34
CA LYS A 49 26.45 -14.11 -1.94
C LYS A 49 26.80 -15.52 -1.48
N LEU A 50 26.02 -16.52 -1.89
CA LEU A 50 26.31 -17.92 -1.57
C LEU A 50 27.58 -18.42 -2.28
N HIS A 51 27.81 -17.98 -3.52
CA HIS A 51 29.02 -18.31 -4.24
C HIS A 51 30.28 -17.75 -3.55
N GLU A 52 30.21 -16.52 -3.01
CA GLU A 52 31.31 -15.90 -2.25
C GLU A 52 31.73 -16.73 -1.02
N VAL A 53 30.79 -17.45 -0.40
CA VAL A 53 31.05 -18.35 0.75
C VAL A 53 31.25 -19.82 0.35
N GLY A 54 31.44 -20.10 -0.95
CA GLY A 54 31.79 -21.43 -1.46
C GLY A 54 30.60 -22.37 -1.73
N VAL A 55 29.36 -21.87 -1.71
CA VAL A 55 28.17 -22.65 -2.05
C VAL A 55 27.85 -22.48 -3.54
N GLU A 56 28.05 -23.53 -4.32
CA GLU A 56 27.90 -23.47 -5.78
C GLU A 56 26.47 -23.81 -6.26
N CYS A 57 25.91 -22.92 -7.09
CA CYS A 57 24.69 -23.15 -7.84
C CYS A 57 25.03 -23.88 -9.17
N PRO A 58 24.29 -24.95 -9.55
CA PRO A 58 24.47 -25.63 -10.84
C PRO A 58 24.51 -24.65 -12.02
N ALA A 59 25.44 -24.88 -12.94
CA ALA A 59 25.78 -23.90 -13.99
C ALA A 59 24.61 -23.54 -14.90
N ASP A 60 23.78 -24.52 -15.26
CA ASP A 60 22.58 -24.36 -16.08
C ASP A 60 21.50 -23.51 -15.39
N ILE A 61 21.28 -23.74 -14.09
CA ILE A 61 20.35 -22.95 -13.27
C ILE A 61 20.92 -21.53 -13.08
N ARG A 62 22.20 -21.40 -12.73
CA ARG A 62 22.89 -20.11 -12.54
C ARG A 62 22.82 -19.23 -13.80
N LEU A 63 23.02 -19.81 -14.98
CA LEU A 63 22.91 -19.09 -16.26
C LEU A 63 21.48 -18.59 -16.53
N GLN A 64 20.45 -19.36 -16.15
CA GLN A 64 19.07 -18.89 -16.25
C GLN A 64 18.82 -17.68 -15.33
N TRP A 65 19.22 -17.76 -14.06
CA TRP A 65 19.12 -16.63 -13.13
C TRP A 65 19.82 -15.38 -13.68
N TYR A 66 21.06 -15.53 -14.15
CA TYR A 66 21.84 -14.43 -14.71
C TYR A 66 21.13 -13.75 -15.89
N GLY A 67 20.57 -14.55 -16.82
CA GLY A 67 19.81 -14.02 -17.95
C GLY A 67 18.57 -13.22 -17.52
N TYR A 68 17.84 -13.69 -16.51
CA TYR A 68 16.71 -12.95 -15.95
C TYR A 68 17.15 -11.67 -15.21
N ALA A 69 18.23 -11.73 -14.41
CA ALA A 69 18.77 -10.58 -13.69
C ALA A 69 19.17 -9.46 -14.64
N LEU A 70 19.93 -9.76 -15.69
CA LEU A 70 20.31 -8.77 -16.71
C LEU A 70 19.10 -8.14 -17.41
N LYS A 71 18.06 -8.94 -17.68
CA LYS A 71 16.81 -8.42 -18.27
C LYS A 71 16.11 -7.45 -17.31
N ILE A 72 16.05 -7.81 -16.04
CA ILE A 72 15.44 -6.99 -14.97
C ILE A 72 16.19 -5.67 -14.82
N GLU A 73 17.51 -5.70 -14.74
CA GLU A 73 18.37 -4.50 -14.61
C GLU A 73 18.13 -3.52 -15.76
N ARG A 74 18.18 -3.99 -17.02
CA ARG A 74 17.89 -3.16 -18.20
C ARG A 74 16.48 -2.59 -18.21
N MET A 75 15.49 -3.37 -17.77
CA MET A 75 14.11 -2.90 -17.67
C MET A 75 13.96 -1.83 -16.59
N ASN A 76 14.63 -1.95 -15.45
CA ASN A 76 14.60 -0.93 -14.40
C ASN A 76 15.21 0.39 -14.87
N GLU A 77 16.35 0.35 -15.58
CA GLU A 77 16.94 1.54 -16.21
C GLU A 77 15.95 2.21 -17.18
N LYS A 78 15.33 1.42 -18.06
CA LYS A 78 14.30 1.91 -18.98
C LYS A 78 13.14 2.57 -18.25
N LEU A 79 12.57 1.90 -17.24
CA LEU A 79 11.41 2.42 -16.52
C LEU A 79 11.75 3.68 -15.71
N ASN A 80 12.96 3.78 -15.15
CA ASN A 80 13.43 5.01 -14.48
C ASN A 80 13.39 6.20 -15.46
N MET A 81 13.91 6.03 -16.68
CA MET A 81 13.85 7.08 -17.71
C MET A 81 12.41 7.42 -18.12
N GLN A 82 11.54 6.42 -18.25
CA GLN A 82 10.14 6.61 -18.62
C GLN A 82 9.35 7.35 -17.52
N CYS A 83 9.60 7.08 -16.23
CA CYS A 83 9.00 7.82 -15.13
C CYS A 83 9.36 9.32 -15.17
N VAL A 84 10.60 9.65 -15.54
CA VAL A 84 11.03 11.05 -15.72
C VAL A 84 10.31 11.69 -16.90
N GLU A 85 10.23 11.00 -18.03
CA GLU A 85 9.58 11.51 -19.24
C GLU A 85 8.08 11.77 -19.02
N ILE A 86 7.38 10.80 -18.40
CA ILE A 86 5.97 10.96 -18.01
C ILE A 86 5.80 12.17 -17.08
N THR A 87 6.68 12.31 -16.09
CA THR A 87 6.57 13.42 -15.14
C THR A 87 6.71 14.77 -15.85
N LYS A 88 7.70 14.91 -16.73
CA LYS A 88 7.91 16.14 -17.54
C LYS A 88 6.73 16.42 -18.45
N GLN A 89 6.19 15.40 -19.12
CA GLN A 89 5.02 15.54 -19.98
C GLN A 89 3.80 16.02 -19.18
N TYR A 90 3.54 15.43 -18.02
CA TYR A 90 2.38 15.76 -17.21
C TYR A 90 2.52 17.18 -16.63
N GLU A 91 3.70 17.55 -16.14
CA GLU A 91 3.99 18.92 -15.69
C GLU A 91 3.81 19.94 -16.82
N HIS A 92 4.30 19.65 -18.02
CA HIS A 92 4.11 20.48 -19.22
C HIS A 92 2.63 20.65 -19.57
N ASP A 93 1.84 19.58 -19.46
CA ASP A 93 0.42 19.56 -19.82
C ASP A 93 -0.50 20.09 -18.70
N GLY A 94 0.06 20.69 -17.64
CA GLY A 94 -0.69 21.34 -16.56
C GLY A 94 -1.22 20.37 -15.48
N LEU A 95 -0.63 19.17 -15.41
CA LEU A 95 -0.88 18.18 -14.37
C LEU A 95 0.27 18.13 -13.37
N GLN A 96 -0.06 17.69 -12.16
CA GLN A 96 0.92 17.23 -11.20
C GLN A 96 0.80 15.71 -11.08
N CYS A 97 1.94 15.04 -10.94
CA CYS A 97 1.95 13.60 -10.76
C CYS A 97 3.01 13.10 -9.78
N CYS A 98 2.75 11.91 -9.26
CA CYS A 98 3.57 11.17 -8.32
C CYS A 98 3.59 9.71 -8.75
N ILE A 99 4.77 9.13 -8.91
CA ILE A 99 4.95 7.73 -9.28
C ILE A 99 4.64 6.86 -8.06
N LEU A 100 3.67 5.96 -8.23
CA LEU A 100 3.27 5.00 -7.23
C LEU A 100 4.00 3.67 -7.45
N LYS A 101 4.17 2.90 -6.38
CA LYS A 101 4.67 1.52 -6.42
C LYS A 101 5.95 1.42 -7.25
N GLY A 102 6.16 0.29 -7.92
CA GLY A 102 7.17 0.12 -8.97
C GLY A 102 8.49 0.82 -8.67
N GLN A 103 8.71 1.89 -9.43
CA GLN A 103 9.93 2.69 -9.49
C GLN A 103 10.03 3.66 -8.31
N GLY A 104 8.90 4.11 -7.76
CA GLY A 104 8.88 4.82 -6.48
C GLY A 104 9.34 3.92 -5.32
N ASN A 105 8.90 2.66 -5.29
CA ASN A 105 9.34 1.70 -4.27
C ASN A 105 10.77 1.24 -4.45
N LEU A 106 11.28 1.20 -5.69
CA LEU A 106 12.65 0.82 -6.01
C LEU A 106 13.66 1.66 -5.21
N LEU A 107 13.36 2.95 -4.99
CA LEU A 107 14.20 3.88 -4.24
C LEU A 107 14.29 3.57 -2.74
N ASN A 108 13.39 2.74 -2.19
CA ASN A 108 13.47 2.31 -0.80
C ASN A 108 14.44 1.14 -0.59
N TYR A 109 14.85 0.46 -1.67
CA TYR A 109 15.73 -0.70 -1.59
C TYR A 109 17.20 -0.25 -1.47
N PRO A 110 18.05 -1.04 -0.80
CA PRO A 110 19.50 -0.89 -0.90
C PRO A 110 19.95 -0.98 -2.36
N GLU A 111 21.00 -0.24 -2.72
CA GLU A 111 21.50 -0.10 -4.10
C GLU A 111 21.69 -1.44 -4.82
N GLY A 112 22.31 -2.43 -4.17
CA GLY A 112 22.55 -3.76 -4.76
C GLY A 112 21.28 -4.59 -5.02
N LEU A 113 20.14 -4.25 -4.42
CA LEU A 113 18.86 -4.94 -4.63
C LEU A 113 17.88 -4.13 -5.49
N SER A 114 17.98 -2.79 -5.47
CA SER A 114 17.04 -1.90 -6.17
C SER A 114 17.04 -2.18 -7.67
N ILE A 115 18.22 -2.26 -8.29
CA ILE A 115 18.41 -2.56 -9.72
C ILE A 115 17.88 -3.94 -10.13
N ARG A 116 17.71 -4.86 -9.18
CA ARG A 116 17.28 -6.25 -9.37
C ARG A 116 15.85 -6.51 -8.87
N ARG A 117 15.13 -5.48 -8.43
CA ARG A 117 13.70 -5.58 -8.14
C ARG A 117 12.94 -5.85 -9.43
N MET A 118 12.04 -6.84 -9.46
CA MET A 118 11.25 -7.12 -10.67
C MET A 118 10.35 -5.92 -11.05
N PRO A 119 10.55 -5.31 -12.24
CA PRO A 119 9.72 -4.22 -12.74
C PRO A 119 8.31 -4.70 -13.10
N GLY A 120 7.38 -3.75 -13.20
CA GLY A 120 6.00 -3.99 -13.62
C GLY A 120 5.52 -2.91 -14.56
N ASP A 121 4.28 -2.50 -14.36
CA ASP A 121 3.64 -1.28 -14.85
C ASP A 121 4.25 0.00 -14.26
N ILE A 122 3.98 1.13 -14.90
CA ILE A 122 4.16 2.46 -14.32
C ILE A 122 2.82 2.96 -13.82
N ASP A 123 2.65 3.00 -12.50
CA ASP A 123 1.49 3.60 -11.86
C ASP A 123 1.76 5.09 -11.57
N VAL A 124 0.92 5.96 -12.11
CA VAL A 124 1.07 7.42 -11.99
C VAL A 124 -0.16 7.98 -11.28
N TRP A 125 0.00 8.48 -10.05
CA TRP A 125 -1.04 9.30 -9.43
C TRP A 125 -1.00 10.69 -10.03
N ALA A 126 -2.09 11.11 -10.67
CA ALA A 126 -2.20 12.41 -11.32
C ALA A 126 -3.36 13.24 -10.77
N THR A 127 -3.12 14.54 -10.63
CA THR A 127 -4.11 15.56 -10.30
C THR A 127 -3.94 16.76 -11.24
N PRO A 128 -5.01 17.47 -11.61
CA PRO A 128 -4.85 18.83 -12.13
C PRO A 128 -4.08 19.67 -11.11
N ILE A 129 -3.21 20.57 -11.58
CA ILE A 129 -2.57 21.57 -10.70
C ILE A 129 -3.71 22.37 -10.01
N LYS A 130 -3.54 22.77 -8.74
CA LYS A 130 -4.55 23.58 -8.02
C LYS A 130 -4.37 25.09 -8.20
N TYR A 131 -3.19 25.54 -8.61
CA TYR A 131 -2.80 26.95 -8.68
C TYR A 131 -2.77 27.52 -10.11
N LEU A 132 -3.93 27.95 -10.62
CA LEU A 132 -4.06 29.06 -11.59
C LEU A 132 -5.23 30.00 -11.21
N ILE A 133 -5.66 30.00 -9.94
CA ILE A 133 -6.81 30.82 -9.48
C ILE A 133 -6.38 32.17 -8.86
N HIS A 134 -5.08 32.47 -8.71
CA HIS A 134 -4.65 33.67 -7.97
C HIS A 134 -3.78 34.71 -8.68
N THR A 135 -3.72 34.73 -10.02
CA THR A 135 -2.92 35.77 -10.73
C THR A 135 -3.64 36.56 -11.83
N GLU A 136 -4.95 36.42 -12.04
CA GLU A 136 -5.66 37.22 -13.06
C GLU A 136 -6.69 38.23 -12.52
N ASN A 137 -6.83 38.40 -11.20
CA ASN A 137 -7.79 39.35 -10.61
C ASN A 137 -7.18 40.51 -9.81
N THR A 138 -5.90 40.83 -10.01
CA THR A 138 -5.31 42.08 -9.46
C THR A 138 -4.71 42.94 -10.57
N GLU A 139 -5.50 43.22 -11.61
CA GLU A 139 -5.37 44.47 -12.36
C GLU A 139 -6.61 45.32 -12.04
N GLY A 140 -6.47 46.19 -11.04
CA GLY A 140 -7.53 47.14 -10.72
C GLY A 140 -7.49 47.57 -9.26
N HIS A 141 -7.08 48.82 -9.05
CA HIS A 141 -7.22 49.62 -7.83
C HIS A 141 -6.04 49.58 -6.84
N GLY A 142 -5.10 50.50 -7.10
CA GLY A 142 -4.83 51.59 -6.17
C GLY A 142 -4.32 51.21 -4.77
N CYS A 143 -3.01 51.40 -4.59
CA CYS A 143 -2.37 51.64 -3.30
C CYS A 143 -3.18 52.66 -2.46
N PRO A 144 -3.34 52.43 -1.15
CA PRO A 144 -2.76 53.38 -0.21
C PRO A 144 -2.00 52.72 0.95
N LYS A 145 -1.22 53.58 1.58
CA LYS A 145 -0.10 53.36 2.50
C LYS A 145 -0.50 52.73 3.84
N ALA A 146 0.54 52.18 4.47
CA ALA A 146 0.61 51.78 5.87
C ALA A 146 0.23 52.93 6.82
N ASP A 147 -0.45 52.57 7.92
CA ASP A 147 -0.37 53.23 9.24
C ASP A 147 -0.69 52.19 10.33
N ASP A 148 0.14 52.20 11.38
CA ASP A 148 0.01 51.51 12.69
C ASP A 148 -1.32 51.80 13.39
N VAL A 149 -1.88 50.83 14.14
CA VAL A 149 -2.42 50.97 15.54
C VAL A 149 -2.72 49.58 16.16
N GLY A 150 -2.00 49.21 17.23
CA GLY A 150 -2.51 48.90 18.59
C GLY A 150 -3.53 47.78 18.89
N GLU A 151 -3.09 46.85 19.75
CA GLU A 151 -3.77 46.17 20.89
C GLU A 151 -5.32 46.09 20.98
N ARG A 152 -5.87 44.87 21.20
CA ARG A 152 -6.51 44.42 22.47
C ARG A 152 -7.24 43.06 22.40
N GLU A 153 -6.87 42.20 23.34
CA GLU A 153 -7.65 41.31 24.23
C GLU A 153 -9.10 40.84 23.91
N SER A 154 -9.25 39.51 24.06
CA SER A 154 -10.13 38.78 25.01
C SER A 154 -11.65 38.62 24.79
N SER A 155 -12.09 37.40 25.17
CA SER A 155 -13.44 36.93 25.56
C SER A 155 -14.37 36.60 24.37
N GLU A 156 -15.13 35.49 24.33
CA GLU A 156 -15.78 34.75 25.42
C GLU A 156 -16.42 33.44 24.85
N PHE A 157 -17.02 32.64 25.74
CA PHE A 157 -17.91 31.47 25.51
C PHE A 157 -17.33 30.03 25.48
N LYS A 158 -17.20 29.48 26.71
CA LYS A 158 -17.44 28.07 27.06
C LYS A 158 -18.92 27.84 27.42
N GLN A 159 -19.32 26.56 27.44
CA GLN A 159 -20.51 25.92 28.07
C GLN A 159 -21.74 25.76 27.16
N ASN A 160 -22.50 24.66 27.11
CA ASN A 160 -22.63 23.49 28.00
C ASN A 160 -23.12 22.24 27.23
N LEU A 161 -22.72 21.07 27.72
CA LEU A 161 -23.34 19.76 27.51
C LEU A 161 -24.51 19.58 28.50
N ASN A 162 -25.64 18.98 28.05
CA ASN A 162 -26.41 17.91 28.71
C ASN A 162 -27.90 17.92 28.34
N GLY A 163 -28.45 16.74 28.06
CA GLY A 163 -29.89 16.52 27.94
C GLY A 163 -30.24 15.22 27.23
N CYS A 164 -30.26 14.11 27.97
CA CYS A 164 -30.85 12.83 27.58
C CYS A 164 -32.20 12.67 28.31
N PRO A 165 -33.18 11.94 27.75
CA PRO A 165 -34.12 11.18 28.58
C PRO A 165 -34.25 9.69 28.19
N GLN A 166 -34.30 8.83 29.22
CA GLN A 166 -34.93 7.49 29.31
C GLN A 166 -36.44 7.65 29.63
N ALA A 167 -37.40 6.71 29.59
CA ALA A 167 -37.62 5.32 29.15
C ALA A 167 -39.18 5.09 29.17
N ASP A 168 -39.67 3.98 28.59
CA ASP A 168 -40.72 3.07 29.14
C ASP A 168 -41.56 2.32 28.08
N ASP A 169 -41.26 1.03 27.93
CA ASP A 169 -42.05 -0.22 28.03
C ASP A 169 -43.55 -0.31 27.64
N GLY A 170 -43.86 -1.38 26.86
CA GLY A 170 -45.05 -2.23 27.08
C GLY A 170 -45.89 -2.63 25.86
N GLY A 171 -45.86 -3.91 25.45
CA GLY A 171 -46.96 -4.56 24.71
C GLY A 171 -46.56 -5.64 23.68
N GLU A 172 -46.58 -6.92 24.09
CA GLU A 172 -46.55 -8.10 23.20
C GLU A 172 -47.92 -8.33 22.51
N GLN A 173 -47.88 -8.76 21.24
CA GLN A 173 -48.84 -9.75 20.70
C GLN A 173 -48.30 -10.43 19.43
N GLU A 174 -48.51 -11.74 19.37
CA GLU A 174 -47.95 -12.71 18.43
C GLU A 174 -48.66 -12.82 17.07
N LEU A 175 -47.84 -13.19 16.06
CA LEU A 175 -48.07 -14.07 14.90
C LEU A 175 -49.12 -13.71 13.82
N ILE A 176 -48.63 -13.57 12.57
CA ILE A 176 -48.96 -14.43 11.41
C ILE A 176 -47.94 -14.20 10.28
N ASN A 177 -47.53 -15.33 9.67
CA ASN A 177 -46.58 -15.48 8.56
C ASN A 177 -46.89 -14.66 7.30
N ASP A 178 -45.89 -13.97 6.73
CA ASP A 178 -45.75 -13.84 5.27
C ASP A 178 -44.30 -13.52 4.85
N ASP A 179 -43.61 -14.53 4.31
CA ASP A 179 -42.16 -14.57 4.03
C ASP A 179 -41.76 -13.86 2.70
N ARG A 180 -42.54 -12.88 2.22
CA ARG A 180 -42.28 -12.21 0.94
C ARG A 180 -42.21 -10.68 0.98
N LEU A 181 -42.39 -10.04 2.13
CA LEU A 181 -42.29 -8.58 2.25
C LEU A 181 -41.00 -8.04 2.88
N PHE A 182 -40.16 -8.89 3.49
CA PHE A 182 -38.99 -8.43 4.24
C PHE A 182 -37.78 -8.03 3.37
N THR A 183 -37.69 -8.59 2.15
CA THR A 183 -36.60 -8.32 1.20
C THR A 183 -36.84 -7.09 0.32
N HIS A 184 -38.04 -6.51 0.28
CA HIS A 184 -38.28 -5.31 -0.53
C HIS A 184 -38.12 -3.99 0.25
N ASN A 185 -38.48 -3.98 1.54
CA ASN A 185 -38.47 -2.76 2.36
C ASN A 185 -37.09 -2.41 2.95
N ILE A 186 -36.27 -3.40 3.29
CA ILE A 186 -34.88 -3.15 3.70
C ILE A 186 -34.07 -2.62 2.52
N PHE A 187 -34.23 -3.19 1.33
CA PHE A 187 -33.50 -2.74 0.14
C PHE A 187 -33.94 -1.35 -0.32
N SER A 188 -35.22 -0.97 -0.21
CA SER A 188 -35.70 0.36 -0.60
C SER A 188 -35.26 1.46 0.40
N ALA A 189 -35.34 1.21 1.71
CA ALA A 189 -34.89 2.18 2.72
C ALA A 189 -33.36 2.35 2.75
N VAL A 190 -32.62 1.25 2.51
CA VAL A 190 -31.16 1.25 2.34
C VAL A 190 -30.78 1.96 1.04
N PHE A 191 -31.49 1.74 -0.09
CA PHE A 191 -31.27 2.48 -1.34
C PHE A 191 -31.60 3.97 -1.21
N ILE A 192 -32.66 4.38 -0.51
CA ILE A 192 -33.03 5.80 -0.37
C ILE A 192 -32.03 6.55 0.52
N LYS A 193 -31.52 5.92 1.59
CA LYS A 193 -30.42 6.49 2.40
C LYS A 193 -29.06 6.43 1.70
N LEU A 194 -28.77 5.36 0.93
CA LEU A 194 -27.56 5.26 0.10
C LEU A 194 -27.61 6.22 -1.10
N ARG A 195 -28.78 6.57 -1.63
CA ARG A 195 -28.91 7.54 -2.74
C ARG A 195 -28.45 8.95 -2.33
N LYS A 196 -28.61 9.32 -1.06
CA LYS A 196 -28.03 10.55 -0.49
C LYS A 196 -26.53 10.45 -0.16
N PHE A 197 -25.95 9.24 -0.12
CA PHE A 197 -24.55 8.99 0.26
C PHE A 197 -23.66 8.56 -0.92
N LEU A 198 -24.26 8.02 -1.99
CA LEU A 198 -23.60 7.54 -3.21
C LEU A 198 -23.73 8.52 -4.38
N ILE A 199 -24.62 9.53 -4.28
CA ILE A 199 -24.69 10.67 -5.20
C ILE A 199 -23.99 11.85 -4.52
N THR A 200 -22.66 11.81 -4.49
CA THR A 200 -21.83 13.03 -4.29
C THR A 200 -20.77 13.19 -5.37
N ASP A 201 -20.74 12.31 -6.38
CA ASP A 201 -19.93 12.51 -7.58
C ASP A 201 -20.83 12.98 -8.73
N GLY A 202 -20.98 14.30 -8.83
CA GLY A 202 -21.21 15.04 -10.08
C GLY A 202 -22.50 14.79 -10.88
N VAL A 203 -23.60 15.44 -10.48
CA VAL A 203 -24.59 16.01 -11.42
C VAL A 203 -25.13 17.30 -10.81
N HIS A 204 -24.70 18.46 -11.33
CA HIS A 204 -25.51 19.67 -11.24
C HIS A 204 -25.67 20.23 -12.65
N THR A 205 -26.89 20.08 -13.17
CA THR A 205 -27.45 20.99 -14.16
C THR A 205 -27.76 22.30 -13.46
N GLU A 206 -27.43 23.41 -14.11
CA GLU A 206 -27.59 24.78 -13.62
C GLU A 206 -29.02 25.13 -13.17
N ASN A 207 -29.08 26.18 -12.34
CA ASN A 207 -30.22 26.97 -11.82
C ASN A 207 -30.85 26.44 -10.53
N THR A 208 -30.47 27.00 -9.37
CA THR A 208 -31.15 28.16 -8.74
C THR A 208 -30.49 28.53 -7.40
N ASP A 209 -30.55 29.81 -7.09
CA ASP A 209 -30.07 30.57 -5.92
C ASP A 209 -30.12 29.91 -4.53
N GLY A 210 -29.10 30.25 -3.73
CA GLY A 210 -29.22 30.44 -2.28
C GLY A 210 -29.13 29.19 -1.38
N TYR A 211 -28.22 29.27 -0.41
CA TYR A 211 -27.92 28.33 0.70
C TYR A 211 -26.79 27.32 0.46
N GLY A 212 -25.71 27.53 1.23
CA GLY A 212 -24.44 26.81 1.15
C GLY A 212 -24.55 25.31 1.46
N GLY A 213 -24.09 24.52 0.50
CA GLY A 213 -23.70 23.11 0.61
C GLY A 213 -22.19 22.92 0.29
N PRO A 214 -21.65 21.70 0.37
CA PRO A 214 -20.20 21.44 0.41
C PRO A 214 -19.51 21.91 -0.86
N GLN A 215 -18.38 22.61 -0.69
CA GLN A 215 -17.61 23.27 -1.74
C GLN A 215 -17.25 22.32 -2.90
N ALA A 216 -17.45 22.84 -4.12
CA ALA A 216 -17.02 22.25 -5.38
C ALA A 216 -15.51 21.95 -5.36
N ASP A 217 -15.15 20.84 -5.98
CA ASP A 217 -13.81 20.34 -6.28
C ASP A 217 -13.02 21.36 -7.13
N GLY A 218 -12.36 22.29 -6.43
CA GLY A 218 -11.65 23.47 -6.97
C GLY A 218 -10.35 23.17 -7.73
N GLY A 219 -10.30 22.14 -8.58
CA GLY A 219 -9.18 21.88 -9.47
C GLY A 219 -9.18 22.78 -10.72
N ILE A 220 -7.98 23.07 -11.27
CA ILE A 220 -7.83 23.82 -12.54
C ILE A 220 -8.59 23.12 -13.67
N LYS A 221 -9.22 23.92 -14.52
CA LYS A 221 -9.92 23.51 -15.74
C LYS A 221 -8.92 22.89 -16.71
N ILE A 222 -9.02 21.59 -16.98
CA ILE A 222 -8.37 21.02 -18.15
C ILE A 222 -9.33 21.20 -19.31
N ALA A 223 -8.96 22.10 -20.22
CA ALA A 223 -9.70 22.29 -21.42
C ALA A 223 -9.28 21.26 -22.46
N VAL A 224 -10.15 20.27 -22.69
CA VAL A 224 -9.89 19.22 -23.68
C VAL A 224 -10.63 19.57 -24.96
N GLN A 225 -9.91 19.52 -26.07
CA GLN A 225 -10.52 19.69 -27.38
C GLN A 225 -11.30 18.42 -27.74
N THR A 226 -12.62 18.56 -27.85
CA THR A 226 -13.54 17.52 -28.33
C THR A 226 -14.13 17.99 -29.66
N GLY A 227 -13.50 17.57 -30.76
CA GLY A 227 -13.87 18.01 -32.11
C GLY A 227 -13.56 19.50 -32.33
N LYS A 228 -14.59 20.30 -32.65
CA LYS A 228 -14.46 21.76 -32.84
C LYS A 228 -14.65 22.58 -31.56
N ASN A 229 -15.09 21.95 -30.46
CA ASN A 229 -15.43 22.65 -29.22
C ASN A 229 -14.42 22.33 -28.11
N LYS A 230 -14.06 23.36 -27.34
CA LYS A 230 -13.25 23.26 -26.12
C LYS A 230 -14.19 23.03 -24.94
N VAL A 231 -14.06 21.88 -24.27
CA VAL A 231 -14.88 21.53 -23.09
C VAL A 231 -13.98 21.46 -21.87
N GLU A 232 -14.42 22.05 -20.77
CA GLU A 232 -13.69 22.09 -19.51
C GLU A 232 -14.12 20.93 -18.60
N TYR A 233 -13.14 20.24 -18.04
CA TYR A 233 -13.36 19.12 -17.11
C TYR A 233 -12.65 19.39 -15.78
N HIS A 234 -13.24 18.89 -14.70
CA HIS A 234 -12.73 19.03 -13.32
C HIS A 234 -12.42 17.66 -12.69
N GLY A 235 -11.53 17.68 -11.68
CA GLY A 235 -11.19 16.53 -10.85
C GLY A 235 -10.82 15.27 -11.65
N HIS A 236 -11.36 14.13 -11.24
CA HIS A 236 -11.09 12.83 -11.87
C HIS A 236 -11.54 12.75 -13.34
N LYS A 237 -12.59 13.50 -13.73
CA LYS A 237 -13.07 13.51 -15.11
C LYS A 237 -12.03 14.17 -16.03
N ALA A 238 -11.36 15.21 -15.55
CA ALA A 238 -10.28 15.88 -16.26
C ALA A 238 -9.13 14.93 -16.59
N ILE A 239 -8.69 14.14 -15.61
CA ILE A 239 -7.62 13.14 -15.81
C ILE A 239 -8.02 12.08 -16.85
N ARG A 240 -9.25 11.56 -16.80
CA ARG A 240 -9.72 10.57 -17.77
C ARG A 240 -9.80 11.13 -19.19
N GLU A 241 -10.27 12.36 -19.34
CA GLU A 241 -10.32 13.01 -20.66
C GLU A 241 -8.95 13.37 -21.19
N TYR A 242 -8.01 13.77 -20.33
CA TYR A 242 -6.61 13.94 -20.69
C TYR A 242 -6.02 12.63 -21.23
N VAL A 243 -6.22 11.50 -20.55
CA VAL A 243 -5.73 10.20 -21.03
C VAL A 243 -6.40 9.80 -22.35
N ARG A 244 -7.72 10.01 -22.50
CA ARG A 244 -8.43 9.79 -23.77
C ARG A 244 -7.88 10.66 -24.90
N MET A 245 -7.46 11.89 -24.60
CA MET A 245 -6.79 12.77 -25.56
C MET A 245 -5.45 12.20 -26.00
N GLN A 246 -4.66 11.63 -25.08
CA GLN A 246 -3.39 10.99 -25.43
C GLN A 246 -3.57 9.85 -26.45
N TYR A 247 -4.59 9.00 -26.31
CA TYR A 247 -4.92 7.98 -27.34
C TYR A 247 -5.18 8.60 -28.71
N ARG A 248 -5.96 9.70 -28.77
CA ARG A 248 -6.25 10.41 -30.03
C ARG A 248 -4.99 11.00 -30.66
N LEU A 249 -4.11 11.60 -29.86
CA LEU A 249 -2.85 12.18 -30.33
C LEU A 249 -1.88 11.12 -30.88
N HIS A 250 -1.90 9.91 -30.32
CA HIS A 250 -1.12 8.77 -30.82
C HIS A 250 -1.78 8.06 -32.01
N GLY A 251 -2.95 8.52 -32.47
CA GLY A 251 -3.69 7.86 -33.55
C GLY A 251 -4.19 6.45 -33.19
N ILE A 252 -4.35 6.16 -31.89
CA ILE A 252 -4.78 4.85 -31.40
C ILE A 252 -6.31 4.84 -31.37
N ASP A 253 -6.92 4.10 -32.29
CA ASP A 253 -8.37 3.86 -32.33
C ASP A 253 -8.78 2.76 -31.34
N ALA A 254 -8.54 3.03 -30.04
CA ALA A 254 -8.94 2.16 -28.94
C ALA A 254 -9.60 2.97 -27.83
N LYS A 255 -10.63 2.37 -27.22
CA LYS A 255 -11.27 2.93 -26.03
C LYS A 255 -10.46 2.50 -24.80
N PRO A 256 -9.83 3.43 -24.05
CA PRO A 256 -9.07 3.07 -22.86
C PRO A 256 -9.97 2.42 -21.83
N LYS A 257 -9.50 1.35 -21.17
CA LYS A 257 -10.25 0.73 -20.09
C LYS A 257 -10.21 1.63 -18.87
N VAL A 258 -11.38 1.90 -18.30
CA VAL A 258 -11.54 2.76 -17.12
C VAL A 258 -11.91 1.90 -15.92
N TYR A 259 -11.12 2.00 -14.86
CA TYR A 259 -11.36 1.35 -13.57
C TYR A 259 -11.72 2.40 -12.53
N TYR A 260 -12.30 2.00 -11.41
CA TYR A 260 -12.77 2.95 -10.38
C TYR A 260 -11.70 3.95 -9.90
N HIS A 261 -10.44 3.56 -9.91
CA HIS A 261 -9.33 4.34 -9.36
C HIS A 261 -8.27 4.77 -10.38
N HIS A 262 -8.23 4.14 -11.57
CA HIS A 262 -7.28 4.48 -12.63
C HIS A 262 -7.87 4.32 -14.04
N ILE A 263 -7.13 4.77 -15.05
CA ILE A 263 -7.40 4.57 -16.48
C ILE A 263 -6.12 4.11 -17.18
N GLU A 264 -6.21 3.15 -18.09
CA GLU A 264 -5.06 2.65 -18.88
C GLU A 264 -4.64 3.71 -19.92
N ALA A 265 -3.42 4.24 -19.82
CA ALA A 265 -2.82 5.17 -20.78
C ALA A 265 -2.13 4.43 -21.94
N PRO A 266 -1.80 5.12 -23.05
CA PRO A 266 -0.99 4.52 -24.11
C PRO A 266 0.34 3.98 -23.55
N SER A 267 0.73 2.78 -23.96
CA SER A 267 1.99 2.17 -23.52
C SER A 267 3.18 2.96 -24.04
N MET A 268 4.25 3.07 -23.24
CA MET A 268 5.52 3.67 -23.66
C MET A 268 6.52 2.57 -24.02
N ASP A 269 6.83 2.40 -25.30
CA ASP A 269 7.72 1.35 -25.81
C ASP A 269 7.41 -0.06 -25.25
N GLY A 270 6.12 -0.40 -25.17
CA GLY A 270 5.65 -1.67 -24.62
C GLY A 270 5.60 -1.74 -23.08
N THR A 271 5.89 -0.65 -22.37
CA THR A 271 5.64 -0.52 -20.92
C THR A 271 4.21 -0.05 -20.69
N GLU A 272 3.42 -0.79 -19.92
CA GLU A 272 2.06 -0.41 -19.54
C GLU A 272 2.08 0.77 -18.55
N VAL A 273 1.15 1.71 -18.72
CA VAL A 273 1.03 2.91 -17.87
C VAL A 273 -0.40 3.02 -17.34
N GLU A 274 -0.55 3.00 -16.01
CA GLU A 274 -1.81 3.16 -15.31
C GLU A 274 -1.89 4.54 -14.66
N VAL A 275 -2.86 5.36 -15.10
CA VAL A 275 -3.03 6.72 -14.57
C VAL A 275 -4.08 6.71 -13.48
N HIS A 276 -3.61 6.73 -12.25
CA HIS A 276 -4.41 6.80 -11.04
C HIS A 276 -4.93 8.21 -10.85
N TYR A 277 -6.24 8.33 -10.75
CA TYR A 277 -6.91 9.54 -10.26
C TYR A 277 -7.41 9.34 -8.81
N ARG A 278 -7.37 8.11 -8.30
CA ARG A 278 -7.42 7.76 -6.88
C ARG A 278 -6.25 6.83 -6.55
N PRO A 279 -5.45 7.06 -5.50
CA PRO A 279 -4.28 6.21 -5.21
C PRO A 279 -4.67 4.74 -4.98
N ALA A 280 -5.71 4.53 -4.18
CA ALA A 280 -6.24 3.21 -3.82
C ALA A 280 -7.76 3.30 -3.66
N PHE A 281 -8.44 2.18 -3.41
CA PHE A 281 -9.86 2.21 -3.05
C PHE A 281 -10.23 1.11 -2.03
N LEU A 282 -11.35 1.33 -1.32
CA LEU A 282 -11.98 0.33 -0.46
C LEU A 282 -13.42 0.10 -0.93
N ARG A 283 -13.97 -1.09 -0.65
CA ARG A 283 -15.34 -1.48 -0.97
C ARG A 283 -16.34 -0.87 -0.02
N SER A 284 -15.95 -0.68 1.25
CA SER A 284 -16.80 0.01 2.23
C SER A 284 -16.89 1.51 1.92
N PRO A 285 -18.07 2.08 1.59
CA PRO A 285 -18.18 3.45 1.11
C PRO A 285 -17.66 4.50 2.11
N LEU A 286 -18.00 4.37 3.39
CA LEU A 286 -17.57 5.32 4.43
C LEU A 286 -16.05 5.30 4.63
N ARG A 287 -15.44 4.12 4.63
CA ARG A 287 -13.99 3.98 4.78
C ARG A 287 -13.25 4.41 3.53
N ASN A 288 -13.79 4.09 2.35
CA ASN A 288 -13.26 4.59 1.09
C ASN A 288 -13.29 6.13 1.07
N TRP A 289 -14.42 6.75 1.45
CA TRP A 289 -14.51 8.21 1.56
C TRP A 289 -13.46 8.80 2.51
N ARG A 290 -13.30 8.22 3.71
CA ARG A 290 -12.25 8.63 4.65
C ARG A 290 -10.85 8.52 4.05
N MET A 291 -10.58 7.41 3.36
CA MET A 291 -9.29 7.15 2.73
C MET A 291 -9.00 8.12 1.58
N GLN A 292 -9.96 8.34 0.68
CA GLN A 292 -9.80 9.30 -0.41
C GLN A 292 -9.52 10.71 0.14
N ARG A 293 -10.30 11.13 1.15
CA ARG A 293 -10.10 12.42 1.81
C ARG A 293 -8.72 12.50 2.43
N TRP A 294 -8.24 11.46 3.11
CA TRP A 294 -6.90 11.46 3.69
C TRP A 294 -5.81 11.61 2.62
N PHE A 295 -5.88 10.88 1.51
CA PHE A 295 -4.93 11.05 0.40
C PHE A 295 -5.01 12.44 -0.24
N GLU A 296 -6.20 13.03 -0.35
CA GLU A 296 -6.37 14.39 -0.86
C GLU A 296 -5.61 15.43 -0.03
N HIS A 297 -5.56 15.27 1.30
CA HIS A 297 -4.81 16.17 2.20
C HIS A 297 -3.29 16.03 2.03
N HIS A 298 -2.80 14.88 1.54
CA HIS A 298 -1.37 14.60 1.35
C HIS A 298 -0.96 14.64 -0.13
N THR A 299 -1.84 15.12 -1.01
CA THR A 299 -1.55 15.18 -2.45
C THR A 299 -0.38 16.10 -2.73
N ASP A 300 -0.45 17.35 -2.26
CA ASP A 300 0.54 18.38 -2.58
C ASP A 300 1.97 18.02 -2.11
N GLU A 301 2.10 17.40 -0.93
CA GLU A 301 3.40 16.94 -0.44
C GLU A 301 3.97 15.79 -1.27
N CYS A 302 3.13 14.83 -1.69
CA CYS A 302 3.56 13.71 -2.53
C CYS A 302 3.92 14.16 -3.96
N MET A 303 3.16 15.09 -4.54
CA MET A 303 3.42 15.61 -5.89
C MET A 303 4.69 16.45 -5.95
N LYS A 304 5.10 17.06 -4.84
CA LYS A 304 6.30 17.92 -4.76
C LYS A 304 7.52 17.20 -4.16
N ASN A 305 7.36 15.98 -3.66
CA ASN A 305 8.46 15.15 -3.16
C ASN A 305 9.30 14.56 -4.31
N LYS A 306 10.08 15.43 -4.96
CA LYS A 306 10.95 15.08 -6.09
C LYS A 306 12.13 14.23 -5.65
N THR A 307 12.34 13.13 -6.36
CA THR A 307 13.48 12.24 -6.17
C THR A 307 14.71 12.76 -6.91
N HIS A 308 15.89 12.23 -6.57
CA HIS A 308 17.13 12.52 -7.30
C HIS A 308 17.11 12.05 -8.77
N LEU A 309 16.18 11.16 -9.14
CA LEU A 309 16.00 10.72 -10.52
C LEU A 309 15.17 11.71 -11.37
N GLY A 310 14.45 12.64 -10.74
CA GLY A 310 13.68 13.68 -11.45
C GLY A 310 12.18 13.42 -11.60
N PHE A 311 11.64 12.39 -10.95
CA PHE A 311 10.19 12.19 -10.77
C PHE A 311 9.80 12.30 -9.30
N SER A 312 8.53 12.60 -9.01
CA SER A 312 8.01 12.64 -7.63
C SER A 312 7.53 11.27 -7.15
N MET A 313 7.66 10.98 -5.86
CA MET A 313 7.11 9.77 -5.22
C MET A 313 6.43 10.11 -3.90
N MET A 314 5.65 9.19 -3.34
CA MET A 314 5.04 9.41 -2.03
C MET A 314 6.08 9.67 -0.94
N THR A 315 5.75 10.56 -0.01
CA THR A 315 6.52 10.78 1.22
C THR A 315 6.57 9.47 2.03
N SER A 316 7.57 9.28 2.91
CA SER A 316 7.80 7.97 3.53
C SER A 316 6.62 7.53 4.41
N SER A 317 6.03 8.45 5.17
CA SER A 317 4.80 8.21 5.94
C SER A 317 3.60 7.83 5.06
N VAL A 318 3.38 8.58 3.98
CA VAL A 318 2.27 8.30 3.05
C VAL A 318 2.48 7.00 2.29
N ASN A 319 3.72 6.67 1.94
CA ASN A 319 4.06 5.44 1.24
C ASN A 319 3.77 4.21 2.13
N VAL A 320 4.05 4.27 3.44
CA VAL A 320 3.67 3.20 4.38
C VAL A 320 2.15 2.99 4.39
N VAL A 321 1.36 4.05 4.51
CA VAL A 321 -0.11 3.95 4.50
C VAL A 321 -0.61 3.42 3.14
N TYR A 322 -0.10 3.97 2.05
CA TYR A 322 -0.47 3.59 0.69
C TYR A 322 -0.19 2.11 0.39
N GLN A 323 1.01 1.63 0.73
CA GLN A 323 1.39 0.25 0.50
C GLN A 323 0.50 -0.72 1.30
N MET A 324 0.10 -0.35 2.53
CA MET A 324 -0.90 -1.11 3.29
C MET A 324 -2.26 -1.16 2.57
N CYS A 325 -2.76 -0.02 2.07
CA CYS A 325 -4.00 0.04 1.28
C CYS A 325 -3.93 -0.83 0.01
N HIS A 326 -2.79 -0.79 -0.68
CA HIS A 326 -2.52 -1.55 -1.89
C HIS A 326 -2.50 -3.07 -1.61
N LEU A 327 -1.77 -3.50 -0.59
CA LEU A 327 -1.76 -4.89 -0.13
C LEU A 327 -3.17 -5.37 0.22
N TYR A 328 -3.92 -4.57 0.99
CA TYR A 328 -5.28 -4.93 1.42
C TYR A 328 -6.21 -5.10 0.21
N THR A 329 -6.19 -4.14 -0.73
CA THR A 329 -7.01 -4.19 -1.95
C THR A 329 -6.74 -5.48 -2.74
N HIS A 330 -5.47 -5.82 -2.96
CA HIS A 330 -5.08 -7.02 -3.70
C HIS A 330 -5.40 -8.33 -2.97
N VAL A 331 -5.38 -8.33 -1.63
CA VAL A 331 -5.89 -9.45 -0.85
C VAL A 331 -7.36 -9.73 -1.16
N PHE A 332 -8.19 -8.76 -1.55
CA PHE A 332 -9.58 -9.01 -1.96
C PHE A 332 -9.76 -9.26 -3.47
N GLU A 333 -8.85 -8.80 -4.32
CA GLU A 333 -9.00 -8.92 -5.77
C GLU A 333 -8.46 -10.23 -6.36
N GLY A 334 -7.25 -10.63 -5.99
CA GLY A 334 -6.57 -11.76 -6.61
C GLY A 334 -5.64 -12.48 -5.65
N GLY A 335 -4.72 -11.75 -5.05
CA GLY A 335 -3.77 -12.24 -4.07
C GLY A 335 -2.64 -11.23 -3.86
N VAL A 336 -1.76 -11.54 -2.92
CA VAL A 336 -0.52 -10.79 -2.67
C VAL A 336 0.64 -11.76 -2.86
N GLY A 337 1.75 -11.28 -3.39
CA GLY A 337 3.01 -12.02 -3.47
C GLY A 337 4.05 -11.48 -2.48
N LEU A 338 5.15 -12.22 -2.32
CA LEU A 338 6.25 -11.78 -1.45
C LEU A 338 6.97 -10.54 -1.97
N ARG A 339 6.95 -10.25 -3.29
CA ARG A 339 7.48 -8.99 -3.84
C ARG A 339 6.77 -7.77 -3.26
N GLN A 340 5.44 -7.79 -3.16
CA GLN A 340 4.68 -6.67 -2.60
C GLN A 340 4.94 -6.52 -1.10
N LEU A 341 5.14 -7.63 -0.37
CA LEU A 341 5.54 -7.58 1.03
C LEU A 341 6.98 -7.07 1.21
N MET A 342 7.89 -7.42 0.30
CA MET A 342 9.26 -6.90 0.31
C MET A 342 9.30 -5.39 0.03
N ASP A 343 8.48 -4.90 -0.91
CA ASP A 343 8.30 -3.46 -1.12
C ASP A 343 7.86 -2.76 0.17
N TYR A 344 6.92 -3.37 0.90
CA TYR A 344 6.43 -2.83 2.16
C TYR A 344 7.47 -2.90 3.28
N TYR A 345 8.26 -3.99 3.35
CA TYR A 345 9.38 -4.11 4.27
C TYR A 345 10.37 -2.94 4.12
N PHE A 346 10.79 -2.65 2.88
CA PHE A 346 11.74 -1.55 2.64
C PHE A 346 11.11 -0.17 2.85
N ALA A 347 9.83 0.02 2.53
CA ALA A 347 9.11 1.25 2.88
C ALA A 347 9.09 1.50 4.40
N LEU A 348 8.85 0.46 5.21
CA LEU A 348 8.89 0.56 6.68
C LEU A 348 10.30 0.87 7.21
N ARG A 349 11.34 0.30 6.59
CA ARG A 349 12.74 0.56 6.97
C ARG A 349 13.12 2.02 6.72
N VAL A 350 12.76 2.57 5.56
CA VAL A 350 13.01 3.98 5.23
C VAL A 350 12.25 4.89 6.19
N TRP A 351 10.94 4.69 6.34
CA TRP A 351 10.12 5.47 7.27
C TRP A 351 10.63 5.40 8.72
N HIS A 352 11.05 4.22 9.19
CA HIS A 352 11.62 4.08 10.52
C HIS A 352 12.91 4.90 10.69
N ASN A 353 13.80 4.89 9.69
CA ASN A 353 15.01 5.70 9.71
C ASN A 353 14.69 7.19 9.74
N ASP A 354 13.69 7.64 8.96
CA ASP A 354 13.24 9.04 8.97
C ASP A 354 12.69 9.44 10.35
N VAL A 355 11.88 8.58 10.98
CA VAL A 355 11.37 8.78 12.35
C VAL A 355 12.51 8.88 13.38
N MET A 356 13.54 8.06 13.25
CA MET A 356 14.68 8.07 14.17
C MET A 356 15.60 9.28 13.94
N GLY A 357 15.84 9.67 12.68
CA GLY A 357 16.57 10.88 12.33
C GLY A 357 15.95 12.15 12.90
N CYS A 358 14.61 12.22 12.97
CA CYS A 358 13.87 13.27 13.68
C CYS A 358 14.16 13.36 15.19
N LYS A 359 14.54 12.25 15.84
CA LYS A 359 14.72 12.19 17.31
C LYS A 359 16.13 12.53 17.75
N ASP A 360 17.15 12.20 16.94
CA ASP A 360 18.55 12.39 17.29
C ASP A 360 19.01 13.86 17.17
N VAL A 361 18.29 14.66 16.38
CA VAL A 361 18.57 16.09 16.20
C VAL A 361 17.66 16.92 17.11
N GLN A 362 18.03 17.05 18.39
CA GLN A 362 17.40 17.99 19.34
C GLN A 362 17.73 19.49 19.05
N THR A 363 18.28 19.81 17.88
CA THR A 363 18.28 21.17 17.34
C THR A 363 17.08 21.30 16.40
N LYS A 364 16.38 22.42 16.52
CA LYS A 364 15.08 22.77 15.91
C LYS A 364 15.02 22.81 14.36
N GLU A 365 15.80 22.00 13.66
CA GLU A 365 15.66 21.71 12.23
C GLU A 365 15.00 20.34 12.11
N MET A 366 13.66 20.36 12.19
CA MET A 366 12.80 19.19 12.05
C MET A 366 13.05 18.57 10.67
N TRP A 367 13.41 17.28 10.60
CA TRP A 367 13.46 16.59 9.32
C TRP A 367 12.04 16.56 8.76
N ASN A 368 11.90 17.23 7.63
CA ASN A 368 10.64 17.43 6.95
C ASN A 368 10.56 16.42 5.79
N GLU A 369 9.49 15.63 5.71
CA GLU A 369 9.19 14.88 4.50
C GLU A 369 8.70 15.85 3.42
N GLY A 370 9.20 15.69 2.20
CA GLY A 370 8.83 16.54 1.07
C GLY A 370 9.05 18.04 1.34
N LEU A 371 7.96 18.79 1.51
CA LEU A 371 7.93 20.25 1.58
C LEU A 371 8.11 20.87 2.96
N GLY A 372 8.20 20.08 4.03
CA GLY A 372 8.01 20.65 5.36
C GLY A 372 7.17 19.82 6.32
N THR A 373 6.60 18.69 5.86
CA THR A 373 5.64 17.94 6.66
C THR A 373 6.40 17.09 7.68
N PRO A 374 6.03 17.13 8.97
CA PRO A 374 6.61 16.23 9.96
C PRO A 374 6.38 14.77 9.57
N VAL A 375 7.44 13.96 9.69
CA VAL A 375 7.34 12.50 9.59
C VAL A 375 6.30 12.00 10.60
N MET A 376 5.32 11.19 10.14
CA MET A 376 4.31 10.61 11.04
C MET A 376 4.95 9.61 11.99
N SER A 377 4.60 9.70 13.27
CA SER A 377 4.91 8.70 14.28
C SER A 377 4.22 7.37 14.00
N LYS A 378 4.69 6.31 14.69
CA LYS A 378 4.09 4.97 14.65
C LYS A 378 2.60 5.01 15.02
N GLU A 379 2.26 5.81 16.02
CA GLU A 379 0.91 5.98 16.54
C GLU A 379 0.01 6.65 15.50
N GLU A 380 0.49 7.68 14.81
CA GLU A 380 -0.24 8.39 13.75
C GLU A 380 -0.50 7.50 12.53
N VAL A 381 0.55 6.82 12.04
CA VAL A 381 0.42 5.86 10.92
C VAL A 381 -0.62 4.78 11.25
N MET A 382 -0.55 4.19 12.46
CA MET A 382 -1.52 3.18 12.88
C MET A 382 -2.93 3.73 13.09
N ALA A 383 -3.07 4.98 13.56
CA ALA A 383 -4.38 5.61 13.68
C ALA A 383 -5.05 5.73 12.31
N VAL A 384 -4.30 6.16 11.29
CA VAL A 384 -4.77 6.22 9.90
C VAL A 384 -5.18 4.84 9.39
N ILE A 385 -4.29 3.84 9.50
CA ILE A 385 -4.55 2.46 9.04
C ILE A 385 -5.78 1.85 9.75
N ARG A 386 -5.95 2.09 11.05
CA ARG A 386 -7.14 1.65 11.80
C ARG A 386 -8.40 2.36 11.34
N SER A 387 -8.32 3.66 11.04
CA SER A 387 -9.47 4.42 10.53
C SER A 387 -10.01 3.89 9.20
N PHE A 388 -9.14 3.25 8.40
CA PHE A 388 -9.49 2.57 7.14
C PHE A 388 -9.97 1.12 7.35
N GLY A 389 -9.99 0.62 8.59
CA GLY A 389 -10.40 -0.74 8.94
C GLY A 389 -9.32 -1.80 8.77
N MET A 390 -8.05 -1.41 8.57
CA MET A 390 -6.97 -2.35 8.25
C MET A 390 -6.12 -2.75 9.46
N GLY A 391 -6.50 -2.36 10.69
CA GLY A 391 -5.68 -2.62 11.89
C GLY A 391 -5.33 -4.10 12.12
N LYS A 392 -6.30 -5.01 11.93
CA LYS A 392 -6.04 -6.47 12.03
C LYS A 392 -5.17 -6.97 10.88
N PHE A 393 -5.38 -6.44 9.68
CA PHE A 393 -4.57 -6.80 8.50
C PHE A 393 -3.12 -6.34 8.65
N ALA A 394 -2.89 -5.14 9.20
CA ALA A 394 -1.55 -4.65 9.49
C ALA A 394 -0.78 -5.58 10.44
N GLY A 395 -1.43 -6.07 11.51
CA GLY A 395 -0.82 -7.08 12.38
C GLY A 395 -0.50 -8.39 11.65
N ALA A 396 -1.37 -8.84 10.74
CA ALA A 396 -1.08 -10.01 9.91
C ALA A 396 0.15 -9.80 9.02
N VAL A 397 0.24 -8.62 8.38
CA VAL A 397 1.40 -8.23 7.56
C VAL A 397 2.66 -8.19 8.41
N MET A 398 2.66 -7.56 9.59
CA MET A 398 3.83 -7.50 10.48
C MET A 398 4.36 -8.90 10.83
N TRP A 399 3.45 -9.85 11.08
CA TRP A 399 3.83 -11.23 11.33
C TRP A 399 4.48 -11.88 10.10
N VAL A 400 3.93 -11.69 8.90
CA VAL A 400 4.54 -12.26 7.68
C VAL A 400 5.90 -11.64 7.40
N LEU A 401 6.05 -10.32 7.57
CA LEU A 401 7.35 -9.66 7.39
C LEU A 401 8.38 -10.19 8.38
N ASN A 402 7.99 -10.43 9.63
CA ASN A 402 8.88 -11.03 10.62
C ASN A 402 9.29 -12.46 10.25
N GLU A 403 8.33 -13.29 9.87
CA GLU A 403 8.56 -14.70 9.53
C GLU A 403 9.46 -14.85 8.30
N VAL A 404 9.26 -14.02 7.28
CA VAL A 404 9.97 -14.14 5.99
C VAL A 404 11.25 -13.31 5.98
N PHE A 405 11.24 -12.09 6.53
CA PHE A 405 12.31 -11.10 6.44
C PHE A 405 12.90 -10.68 7.80
N GLY A 406 12.60 -11.39 8.90
CA GLY A 406 13.10 -11.08 10.24
C GLY A 406 14.55 -11.46 10.50
N GLY A 407 15.20 -12.19 9.57
CA GLY A 407 16.53 -12.77 9.80
C GLY A 407 16.48 -13.95 10.78
N ALA A 408 17.61 -14.65 10.95
CA ALA A 408 17.78 -15.48 12.14
C ALA A 408 18.05 -14.52 13.30
N ASN A 409 17.27 -14.61 14.38
CA ASN A 409 17.67 -13.96 15.64
C ASN A 409 19.11 -14.40 15.94
N GLU A 410 19.97 -13.51 16.44
CA GLU A 410 21.37 -13.77 16.81
C GLU A 410 21.58 -14.91 17.82
N ASN A 411 20.51 -15.62 18.22
CA ASN A 411 20.50 -16.68 19.21
C ASN A 411 20.69 -18.10 18.64
N ASP A 412 20.76 -18.29 17.32
CA ASP A 412 20.95 -19.63 16.71
C ASP A 412 22.43 -20.04 16.57
N ASN A 413 23.38 -19.20 17.01
CA ASN A 413 24.83 -19.45 16.90
C ASN A 413 25.49 -20.04 18.16
N GLU A 414 24.74 -20.41 19.20
CA GLU A 414 25.28 -21.11 20.37
C GLU A 414 24.61 -22.46 20.58
N ASN A 415 24.98 -23.44 19.77
CA ASN A 415 25.41 -24.77 20.25
C ASN A 415 25.50 -25.74 19.08
N GLU A 416 26.71 -26.04 18.68
CA GLU A 416 27.23 -27.41 18.53
C GLU A 416 28.60 -27.32 17.86
N ASN A 417 29.67 -27.38 18.65
CA ASN A 417 30.90 -28.11 18.32
C ASN A 417 32.00 -27.81 19.36
N GLY A 418 32.16 -28.73 20.31
CA GLY A 418 33.32 -28.82 21.18
C GLY A 418 33.51 -30.27 21.65
N PRO A 419 34.67 -30.91 21.43
CA PRO A 419 34.81 -32.36 21.54
C PRO A 419 34.79 -32.84 23.00
N ARG A 420 34.16 -34.01 23.22
CA ARG A 420 34.25 -34.81 24.45
C ARG A 420 35.71 -34.89 24.94
N ARG A 421 36.01 -34.24 26.06
CA ARG A 421 37.19 -34.54 26.88
C ARG A 421 36.75 -35.25 28.15
N THR A 422 37.41 -36.37 28.38
CA THR A 422 37.24 -37.32 29.47
C THR A 422 37.53 -36.72 30.84
N ARG A 423 36.64 -37.06 31.77
CA ARG A 423 36.71 -36.99 33.23
C ARG A 423 38.11 -37.22 33.83
N ARG A 424 38.56 -36.31 34.69
CA ARG A 424 39.41 -36.58 35.87
C ARG A 424 39.00 -35.67 37.02
N GLU A 425 38.91 -36.27 38.19
CA GLU A 425 38.53 -35.70 39.49
C GLU A 425 39.69 -34.89 40.09
N ALA A 426 39.37 -33.78 40.79
CA ALA A 426 40.10 -33.27 41.97
C ALA A 426 39.32 -32.10 42.63
N ASP A 427 38.88 -32.36 43.87
CA ASP A 427 38.83 -31.53 45.08
C ASP A 427 38.62 -29.99 45.04
N GLY A 428 37.58 -29.56 45.78
CA GLY A 428 37.65 -28.49 46.79
C GLY A 428 37.41 -27.03 46.36
N GLY A 429 36.24 -26.47 46.72
CA GLY A 429 36.00 -25.01 46.70
C GLY A 429 34.56 -24.62 47.03
N PRO A 430 34.31 -23.47 47.69
CA PRO A 430 33.11 -23.24 48.49
C PRO A 430 31.85 -22.96 47.66
N GLN A 431 30.71 -23.36 48.24
CA GLN A 431 29.35 -23.11 47.78
C GLN A 431 29.10 -21.62 47.56
N ALA A 432 28.96 -21.21 46.30
CA ALA A 432 28.38 -19.93 45.92
C ALA A 432 26.85 -20.04 46.00
N ASP A 433 26.30 -19.22 46.88
CA ASP A 433 24.95 -18.68 46.94
C ASP A 433 24.17 -18.72 45.61
N GLY A 434 23.07 -19.48 45.61
CA GLY A 434 22.12 -19.68 44.51
C GLY A 434 21.26 -18.46 44.15
N GLY A 435 21.82 -17.26 44.18
CA GLY A 435 21.17 -16.03 43.69
C GLY A 435 21.47 -15.72 42.22
N GLY A 436 22.64 -16.14 41.72
CA GLY A 436 23.08 -15.84 40.36
C GLY A 436 22.32 -16.59 39.27
N GLU A 437 22.03 -17.89 39.47
CA GLU A 437 21.25 -18.68 38.51
C GLU A 437 19.79 -18.22 38.41
N GLN A 438 19.21 -17.76 39.51
CA GLN A 438 17.83 -17.26 39.53
C GLN A 438 17.74 -15.88 38.86
N GLN A 439 18.68 -14.96 39.12
CA GLN A 439 18.78 -13.69 38.40
C GLN A 439 19.11 -13.86 36.91
N LEU A 440 19.98 -14.79 36.53
CA LEU A 440 20.25 -15.09 35.11
C LEU A 440 19.02 -15.73 34.43
N SER A 441 18.24 -16.53 35.17
CA SER A 441 16.97 -17.07 34.67
C SER A 441 15.91 -15.99 34.51
N GLU A 442 15.81 -15.03 35.44
CA GLU A 442 14.88 -13.91 35.39
C GLU A 442 15.28 -12.87 34.35
N ILE A 443 16.57 -12.57 34.20
CA ILE A 443 17.10 -11.72 33.14
C ILE A 443 16.93 -12.41 31.78
N GLY A 444 17.17 -13.73 31.71
CA GLY A 444 16.90 -14.55 30.53
C GLY A 444 15.41 -14.66 30.20
N GLN A 445 14.53 -14.58 31.20
CA GLN A 445 13.08 -14.60 31.05
C GLN A 445 12.54 -13.20 30.68
N GLN A 446 13.12 -12.12 31.22
CA GLN A 446 12.86 -10.73 30.84
C GLN A 446 13.41 -10.39 29.45
N LEU A 447 14.54 -10.99 29.04
CA LEU A 447 15.07 -10.92 27.67
C LEU A 447 14.25 -11.76 26.70
N LYS A 448 13.68 -12.90 27.14
CA LYS A 448 12.69 -13.67 26.37
C LYS A 448 11.33 -12.95 26.28
N GLU A 449 10.95 -12.15 27.28
CA GLU A 449 9.75 -11.31 27.26
C GLU A 449 9.93 -10.05 26.40
N LYS A 450 11.16 -9.58 26.22
CA LYS A 450 11.51 -8.70 25.09
C LYS A 450 11.70 -9.55 23.83
N ILE A 451 10.59 -10.04 23.28
CA ILE A 451 10.54 -10.23 21.82
C ILE A 451 10.87 -8.84 21.27
N VAL A 452 12.11 -8.62 20.84
CA VAL A 452 12.49 -7.39 20.15
C VAL A 452 11.79 -7.49 18.80
N PHE A 453 10.52 -7.07 18.79
CA PHE A 453 9.80 -6.81 17.56
C PHE A 453 10.68 -5.88 16.75
N ALA A 454 10.95 -6.27 15.51
CA ALA A 454 11.88 -5.53 14.68
C ALA A 454 11.50 -4.04 14.70
N PRO A 455 12.46 -3.11 14.92
CA PRO A 455 12.15 -1.75 15.39
C PRO A 455 11.32 -0.93 14.39
N TRP A 456 11.28 -1.35 13.13
CA TRP A 456 10.49 -0.78 12.03
C TRP A 456 9.01 -1.20 12.02
N MET A 457 8.57 -2.09 12.90
CA MET A 457 7.17 -2.55 12.93
C MET A 457 6.20 -1.47 13.43
N ILE A 458 5.16 -1.21 12.64
CA ILE A 458 4.09 -0.25 12.97
C ILE A 458 3.11 -0.77 14.03
N CYS A 459 2.99 -2.08 14.23
CA CYS A 459 2.15 -2.65 15.29
C CYS A 459 2.60 -4.05 15.68
N GLU A 460 2.01 -4.59 16.74
CA GLU A 460 2.23 -5.97 17.16
C GLU A 460 1.84 -6.99 16.07
N PRO A 461 2.68 -8.00 15.79
CA PRO A 461 2.36 -9.10 14.91
C PRO A 461 1.12 -9.88 15.35
N ASN A 462 0.22 -10.19 14.41
CA ASN A 462 -0.90 -11.09 14.62
C ASN A 462 -0.61 -12.43 13.94
N GLU A 463 -0.09 -13.39 14.71
CA GLU A 463 0.31 -14.71 14.19
C GLU A 463 -0.83 -15.48 13.53
N LYS A 464 -2.02 -15.48 14.13
CA LYS A 464 -3.17 -16.24 13.61
C LYS A 464 -3.57 -15.75 12.22
N GLU A 465 -3.65 -14.44 12.02
CA GLU A 465 -4.00 -13.85 10.72
C GLU A 465 -2.81 -13.85 9.76
N GLY A 466 -1.59 -13.68 10.28
CA GLY A 466 -0.35 -13.77 9.52
C GLY A 466 -0.14 -15.13 8.87
N LYS A 467 -0.36 -16.23 9.60
CA LYS A 467 -0.27 -17.60 9.06
C LYS A 467 -1.24 -17.82 7.90
N LYS A 468 -2.48 -17.34 8.02
CA LYS A 468 -3.48 -17.41 6.93
C LYS A 468 -3.05 -16.60 5.72
N LEU A 469 -2.55 -15.38 5.93
CA LEU A 469 -2.07 -14.52 4.87
C LEU A 469 -0.88 -15.16 4.13
N LEU A 470 0.11 -15.65 4.88
CA LEU A 470 1.27 -16.34 4.30
C LEU A 470 0.85 -17.59 3.52
N GLU A 471 -0.09 -18.37 4.02
CA GLU A 471 -0.60 -19.54 3.30
C GLU A 471 -1.24 -19.15 1.95
N GLU A 472 -2.02 -18.06 1.90
CA GLU A 472 -2.58 -17.54 0.65
C GLU A 472 -1.49 -17.02 -0.29
N ILE A 473 -0.44 -16.36 0.22
CA ILE A 473 0.71 -15.88 -0.58
C ILE A 473 1.48 -17.05 -1.19
N MET A 474 1.75 -18.10 -0.41
CA MET A 474 2.51 -19.26 -0.86
C MET A 474 1.75 -20.11 -1.87
N LYS A 475 0.42 -20.18 -1.75
CA LYS A 475 -0.46 -20.85 -2.73
C LYS A 475 -0.61 -20.00 -4.00
N GLY A 476 -0.89 -18.71 -3.85
CA GLY A 476 -1.25 -17.83 -4.97
C GLY A 476 -0.06 -17.33 -5.79
N GLY A 477 1.12 -17.19 -5.21
CA GLY A 477 2.23 -16.49 -5.84
C GLY A 477 1.92 -15.02 -6.13
N ASN A 478 2.73 -14.37 -6.98
CA ASN A 478 2.58 -12.97 -7.35
C ASN A 478 1.14 -12.66 -7.82
N PHE A 479 0.43 -11.83 -7.06
CA PHE A 479 -0.97 -11.45 -7.28
C PHE A 479 -1.96 -12.62 -7.48
N GLY A 480 -1.68 -13.81 -6.95
CA GLY A 480 -2.54 -14.98 -7.14
C GLY A 480 -2.52 -15.57 -8.56
N GLN A 481 -1.51 -15.22 -9.38
CA GLN A 481 -1.38 -15.72 -10.75
C GLN A 481 -1.16 -17.24 -10.83
N TYR A 482 -0.57 -17.82 -9.79
CA TYR A 482 -0.28 -19.25 -9.67
C TYR A 482 -1.34 -20.01 -8.87
N ASP A 483 -2.43 -19.35 -8.46
CA ASP A 483 -3.54 -20.02 -7.76
C ASP A 483 -4.33 -20.92 -8.74
N THR A 484 -4.23 -22.23 -8.55
CA THR A 484 -4.94 -23.24 -9.35
C THR A 484 -6.32 -23.57 -8.78
N ARG A 485 -6.67 -23.11 -7.58
CA ARG A 485 -7.98 -23.35 -6.97
C ARG A 485 -9.06 -22.69 -7.82
N ASP A 486 -10.12 -23.44 -8.11
CA ASP A 486 -11.27 -22.93 -8.86
C ASP A 486 -10.92 -22.33 -10.24
N ALA A 487 -9.83 -22.79 -10.88
CA ALA A 487 -9.36 -22.26 -12.17
C ALA A 487 -10.43 -22.30 -13.28
N ALA A 488 -11.28 -23.34 -13.28
CA ALA A 488 -12.41 -23.46 -14.20
C ALA A 488 -13.48 -22.38 -13.98
N LEU A 489 -13.67 -21.90 -12.75
CA LEU A 489 -14.54 -20.77 -12.46
C LEU A 489 -13.88 -19.44 -12.83
N LYS A 490 -12.59 -19.27 -12.49
CA LYS A 490 -11.80 -18.05 -12.80
C LYS A 490 -11.74 -17.76 -14.30
N LYS A 491 -11.51 -18.81 -15.12
CA LYS A 491 -11.46 -18.76 -16.60
C LYS A 491 -12.84 -18.88 -17.26
N GLY A 492 -13.91 -19.02 -16.49
CA GLY A 492 -15.26 -19.07 -17.02
C GLY A 492 -15.77 -17.69 -17.48
N GLY A 493 -16.94 -17.66 -18.12
CA GLY A 493 -17.60 -16.40 -18.48
C GLY A 493 -17.99 -15.55 -17.26
N MET A 494 -18.54 -14.36 -17.51
CA MET A 494 -18.82 -13.32 -16.49
C MET A 494 -19.46 -13.83 -15.20
N MET A 495 -20.45 -14.72 -15.30
CA MET A 495 -21.16 -15.29 -14.14
C MET A 495 -20.27 -16.24 -13.31
N LYS A 496 -19.52 -17.14 -13.95
CA LYS A 496 -18.59 -18.06 -13.27
C LYS A 496 -17.45 -17.28 -12.59
N HIS A 497 -16.94 -16.26 -13.27
CA HIS A 497 -15.94 -15.37 -12.70
C HIS A 497 -16.49 -14.58 -11.49
N GLY A 498 -17.75 -14.14 -11.56
CA GLY A 498 -18.46 -13.54 -10.43
C GLY A 498 -18.54 -14.46 -9.22
N ILE A 499 -18.94 -15.72 -9.42
CA ILE A 499 -19.00 -16.75 -8.36
C ILE A 499 -17.62 -17.02 -7.77
N TRP A 500 -16.58 -17.15 -8.61
CA TRP A 500 -15.19 -17.32 -8.16
C TRP A 500 -14.76 -16.19 -7.23
N LYS A 501 -14.99 -14.93 -7.63
CA LYS A 501 -14.58 -13.77 -6.84
C LYS A 501 -15.37 -13.68 -5.53
N LEU A 502 -16.67 -13.97 -5.54
CA LEU A 502 -17.47 -14.01 -4.31
C LEU A 502 -17.00 -15.12 -3.37
N LYS A 503 -16.82 -16.36 -3.87
CA LYS A 503 -16.32 -17.50 -3.07
C LYS A 503 -14.98 -17.16 -2.41
N ARG A 504 -14.08 -16.51 -3.15
CA ARG A 504 -12.77 -16.07 -2.64
C ARG A 504 -12.92 -15.05 -1.51
N VAL A 505 -13.72 -14.00 -1.71
CA VAL A 505 -13.96 -12.97 -0.68
C VAL A 505 -14.65 -13.54 0.56
N MET A 506 -15.58 -14.49 0.40
CA MET A 506 -16.26 -15.13 1.53
C MET A 506 -15.30 -15.90 2.46
N ARG A 507 -14.14 -16.37 1.97
CA ARG A 507 -13.09 -16.95 2.84
C ARG A 507 -12.46 -15.92 3.77
N LEU A 508 -12.46 -14.65 3.37
CA LEU A 508 -11.89 -13.55 4.15
C LEU A 508 -12.89 -12.94 5.15
N VAL A 509 -14.19 -13.25 5.07
CA VAL A 509 -15.23 -12.68 5.96
C VAL A 509 -14.93 -12.92 7.45
N ARG A 510 -14.37 -14.09 7.81
CA ARG A 510 -14.01 -14.37 9.21
C ARG A 510 -12.84 -13.51 9.72
N SER A 511 -11.98 -13.07 8.82
CA SER A 511 -10.79 -12.29 9.14
C SER A 511 -11.07 -10.80 9.07
N TYR A 512 -11.72 -10.36 7.99
CA TYR A 512 -11.93 -8.97 7.61
C TYR A 512 -13.41 -8.72 7.20
N PRO A 513 -14.39 -8.97 8.09
CA PRO A 513 -15.81 -8.82 7.77
C PRO A 513 -16.15 -7.40 7.33
N GLU A 514 -15.44 -6.42 7.89
CA GLU A 514 -15.63 -5.01 7.61
C GLU A 514 -15.44 -4.70 6.11
N GLU A 515 -14.56 -5.36 5.39
CA GLU A 515 -14.39 -5.12 3.94
C GLU A 515 -15.11 -6.19 3.11
N ALA A 516 -15.05 -7.46 3.53
CA ALA A 516 -15.60 -8.58 2.79
C ALA A 516 -17.11 -8.49 2.57
N LEU A 517 -17.87 -8.02 3.56
CA LEU A 517 -19.33 -7.92 3.48
C LEU A 517 -19.81 -6.83 2.52
N TRP A 518 -18.95 -5.87 2.16
CA TRP A 518 -19.29 -4.82 1.19
C TRP A 518 -19.09 -5.24 -0.27
N GLU A 519 -18.37 -6.34 -0.56
CA GLU A 519 -18.09 -6.78 -1.93
C GLU A 519 -19.37 -6.97 -2.79
N PRO A 520 -20.45 -7.62 -2.31
CA PRO A 520 -21.66 -7.77 -3.12
C PRO A 520 -22.30 -6.42 -3.47
N VAL A 521 -22.37 -5.51 -2.49
CA VAL A 521 -22.95 -4.17 -2.66
C VAL A 521 -22.09 -3.34 -3.61
N PHE A 522 -20.78 -3.32 -3.38
CA PHE A 522 -19.80 -2.64 -4.22
C PHE A 522 -19.88 -3.12 -5.67
N ARG A 523 -20.02 -4.42 -5.90
CA ARG A 523 -20.10 -4.98 -7.25
C ARG A 523 -21.32 -4.49 -8.04
N VAL A 524 -22.50 -4.46 -7.40
CA VAL A 524 -23.73 -3.97 -8.04
C VAL A 524 -23.60 -2.48 -8.36
N TRP A 525 -23.13 -1.69 -7.39
CA TRP A 525 -22.89 -0.27 -7.60
C TRP A 525 -21.84 -0.02 -8.70
N HIS A 526 -20.73 -0.75 -8.69
CA HIS A 526 -19.64 -0.62 -9.65
C HIS A 526 -20.04 -1.05 -11.08
N LEU A 527 -21.03 -1.94 -11.23
CA LEU A 527 -21.62 -2.24 -12.54
C LEU A 527 -22.34 -1.01 -13.10
N GLY A 528 -23.16 -0.33 -12.28
CA GLY A 528 -23.81 0.92 -12.67
C GLY A 528 -22.80 2.03 -12.97
N TRP A 529 -21.77 2.16 -12.13
CA TRP A 529 -20.69 3.13 -12.34
C TRP A 529 -19.97 2.91 -13.68
N ARG A 530 -19.67 1.67 -14.07
CA ARG A 530 -19.05 1.37 -15.38
C ARG A 530 -19.94 1.77 -16.54
N LEU A 531 -21.23 1.46 -16.51
CA LEU A 531 -22.17 1.85 -17.57
C LEU A 531 -22.26 3.37 -17.79
N MET A 532 -21.94 4.16 -16.77
CA MET A 532 -21.93 5.64 -16.86
C MET A 532 -20.58 6.22 -17.30
N ASN A 533 -19.48 5.48 -17.15
CA ASN A 533 -18.11 5.99 -17.32
C ASN A 533 -17.32 5.30 -18.43
N ASP A 534 -17.77 4.13 -18.91
CA ASP A 534 -17.37 3.52 -20.17
C ASP A 534 -17.94 4.36 -21.31
#